data_AF-A0A068S5I9-F1
#
_entry.id   AF-A0A068S5I9-F1
#
_cell.length_a   1.000
_cell.length_b   1.000
_cell.length_c   1.000
_cell.angle_alpha   90.00
_cell.angle_beta   90.00
_cell.angle_gamma   90.00
#
_symmetry.space_group_name_H-M   'P 1'
#
loop_
_entity.id
_entity.type
_entity.pdbx_description
1 polymer ?
#
loop_
_entity_poly.entity_id
_entity_poly.type
_entity_poly.pdbx_seq_one_letter_code
_entity_poly.pdbx_strand_id
1 'polypeptide(L)'
;MLEELDISCSVHAAESAVSHTTPLPPNLKALRLDLHYAITHVAAMHFVRYLHRYADHRQLKKLHIVFHNPKCIDDMLDAILHLRQLERLVIECTDDRHNTQMQCFLVGLAKACMKLSSLEIRCKKAPSTDSVNAMKQLEHLVEFTFSIRDMDDNDGFWHAIQTLSQLKCIHIYPAKTTKLHRLAPLHKERPDLKVVVNRRFA
;
A
#
# COMPACT_ATOMS: atom_id res chain seq x y z
N MET A 1 -15.82 1.88 -22.70
CA MET A 1 -14.70 2.68 -22.15
C MET A 1 -14.02 1.87 -21.08
N LEU A 2 -12.69 1.89 -21.03
CA LEU A 2 -11.90 1.09 -20.10
C LEU A 2 -11.87 1.75 -18.70
N GLU A 3 -12.38 1.07 -17.69
CA GLU A 3 -12.41 1.56 -16.30
C GLU A 3 -11.37 0.89 -15.39
N GLU A 4 -10.92 -0.31 -15.76
CA GLU A 4 -9.93 -1.09 -15.01
C GLU A 4 -8.84 -1.55 -15.98
N LEU A 5 -7.59 -1.47 -15.53
CA LEU A 5 -6.43 -1.86 -16.33
C LEU A 5 -5.48 -2.66 -15.44
N ASP A 6 -5.10 -3.83 -15.92
CA ASP A 6 -4.09 -4.69 -15.31
C ASP A 6 -2.89 -4.76 -16.25
N ILE A 7 -1.71 -4.45 -15.71
CA ILE A 7 -0.44 -4.50 -16.44
C ILE A 7 0.50 -5.41 -15.66
N SER A 8 0.75 -6.60 -16.19
CA SER A 8 1.78 -7.50 -15.69
C SER A 8 3.04 -7.35 -16.54
N CYS A 9 4.17 -7.06 -15.89
CA CYS A 9 5.43 -6.82 -16.58
C CYS A 9 6.44 -7.91 -16.27
N SER A 10 6.79 -8.69 -17.29
CA SER A 10 7.96 -9.57 -17.32
C SER A 10 9.09 -8.95 -18.16
N VAL A 11 10.30 -9.50 -18.05
CA VAL A 11 11.52 -9.01 -18.71
C VAL A 11 11.34 -8.77 -20.21
N HIS A 12 10.52 -9.59 -20.87
CA HIS A 12 10.30 -9.55 -22.31
C HIS A 12 9.17 -8.61 -22.75
N ALA A 13 8.29 -8.18 -21.83
CA ALA A 13 7.12 -7.37 -22.14
C ALA A 13 7.32 -5.86 -21.90
N ALA A 14 8.34 -5.50 -21.14
CA ALA A 14 8.55 -4.14 -20.63
C ALA A 14 8.75 -3.07 -21.71
N GLU A 15 9.38 -3.43 -22.85
CA GLU A 15 9.67 -2.48 -23.93
C GLU A 15 8.42 -2.09 -24.75
N SER A 16 7.36 -2.92 -24.74
CA SER A 16 6.13 -2.65 -25.50
C SER A 16 4.92 -2.24 -24.65
N ALA A 17 4.87 -2.66 -23.38
CA ALA A 17 3.65 -2.55 -22.57
C ALA A 17 3.25 -1.10 -22.24
N VAL A 18 4.23 -0.20 -22.10
CA VAL A 18 3.99 1.18 -21.64
C VAL A 18 4.88 2.16 -22.39
N SER A 19 4.62 2.34 -23.69
CA SER A 19 5.26 3.41 -24.45
C SER A 19 4.82 4.78 -23.91
N HIS A 20 5.71 5.78 -23.97
CA HIS A 20 5.38 7.18 -23.66
C HIS A 20 4.25 7.74 -24.53
N THR A 21 3.93 7.05 -25.63
CA THR A 21 2.87 7.41 -26.57
C THR A 21 1.53 6.77 -26.25
N THR A 22 1.45 5.79 -25.33
CA THR A 22 0.18 5.13 -25.01
C THR A 22 -0.78 6.14 -24.39
N PRO A 23 -1.96 6.41 -24.99
CA PRO A 23 -2.93 7.35 -24.41
C PRO A 23 -3.47 6.79 -23.08
N LEU A 24 -3.65 7.67 -22.10
CA LEU A 24 -4.26 7.30 -20.82
C LEU A 24 -5.76 7.05 -21.07
N PRO A 25 -6.32 5.91 -20.63
CA PRO A 25 -7.76 5.72 -20.70
C PRO A 25 -8.44 6.78 -19.81
N PRO A 26 -9.23 7.71 -20.37
CA PRO A 26 -9.74 8.88 -19.63
C PRO A 26 -10.72 8.52 -18.51
N ASN A 27 -11.24 7.29 -18.54
CA ASN A 27 -12.18 6.76 -17.55
C ASN A 27 -11.57 5.74 -16.60
N LEU A 28 -10.23 5.63 -16.55
CA LEU A 28 -9.59 4.66 -15.70
C LEU A 28 -9.81 5.00 -14.22
N LYS A 29 -10.43 4.06 -13.50
CA LYS A 29 -10.74 4.13 -12.06
C LYS A 29 -9.83 3.22 -11.23
N ALA A 30 -9.39 2.10 -11.80
CA ALA A 30 -8.51 1.16 -11.13
C ALA A 30 -7.32 0.76 -12.00
N LEU A 31 -6.14 0.79 -11.41
CA LEU A 31 -4.90 0.35 -12.04
C LEU A 31 -4.26 -0.73 -11.17
N ARG A 32 -3.92 -1.86 -11.79
CA ARG A 32 -3.06 -2.88 -11.20
C ARG A 32 -1.75 -2.96 -11.98
N LEU A 33 -0.62 -2.93 -11.27
CA LEU A 33 0.72 -3.13 -11.81
C LEU A 33 1.37 -4.31 -11.11
N ASP A 34 1.73 -5.34 -11.87
CA ASP A 34 2.47 -6.50 -11.37
C ASP A 34 3.92 -6.46 -11.88
N LEU A 35 4.86 -6.21 -10.98
CA LEU A 35 6.26 -5.92 -11.29
C LEU A 35 7.15 -7.09 -10.88
N HIS A 36 7.41 -8.00 -11.84
CA HIS A 36 8.20 -9.22 -11.61
C HIS A 36 9.72 -8.97 -11.43
N TYR A 37 10.40 -10.00 -10.90
CA TYR A 37 11.76 -9.98 -10.31
C TYR A 37 12.90 -9.44 -11.19
N ALA A 38 12.68 -9.22 -12.49
CA ALA A 38 13.75 -8.93 -13.44
C ALA A 38 13.47 -7.72 -14.35
N ILE A 39 12.63 -6.79 -13.89
CA ILE A 39 12.44 -5.50 -14.57
C ILE A 39 13.76 -4.71 -14.48
N THR A 40 14.25 -4.24 -15.64
CA THR A 40 15.43 -3.39 -15.72
C THR A 40 15.12 -2.02 -15.11
N HIS A 41 16.15 -1.28 -14.67
CA HIS A 41 15.96 0.08 -14.17
C HIS A 41 15.23 0.97 -15.20
N VAL A 42 15.59 0.85 -16.48
CA VAL A 42 14.94 1.59 -17.58
C VAL A 42 13.44 1.29 -17.62
N ALA A 43 13.07 0.01 -17.60
CA ALA A 43 11.67 -0.40 -17.57
C ALA A 43 10.92 0.12 -16.33
N ALA A 44 11.53 0.09 -15.14
CA ALA A 44 10.94 0.69 -13.95
C ALA A 44 10.68 2.20 -14.12
N MET A 45 11.60 2.93 -14.75
CA MET A 45 11.43 4.37 -15.04
C MET A 45 10.27 4.64 -16.01
N HIS A 46 9.96 3.72 -16.92
CA HIS A 46 8.76 3.84 -17.74
C HIS A 46 7.49 3.79 -16.89
N PHE A 47 7.43 2.90 -15.89
CA PHE A 47 6.31 2.84 -14.95
C PHE A 47 6.21 4.06 -14.03
N VAL A 48 7.34 4.57 -13.54
CA VAL A 48 7.38 5.82 -12.76
C VAL A 48 6.77 6.96 -13.57
N ARG A 49 7.24 7.16 -14.81
CA ARG A 49 6.69 8.17 -15.72
C ARG A 49 5.22 7.93 -16.04
N TYR A 50 4.83 6.66 -16.20
CA TYR A 50 3.44 6.28 -16.44
C TYR A 50 2.54 6.62 -15.26
N LEU A 51 2.96 6.35 -14.03
CA LEU A 51 2.23 6.75 -12.82
C LEU A 51 2.14 8.26 -12.69
N HIS A 52 3.22 9.01 -12.96
CA HIS A 52 3.18 10.48 -12.92
C HIS A 52 2.13 11.08 -13.86
N ARG A 53 1.85 10.45 -15.00
CA ARG A 53 0.78 10.89 -15.90
C ARG A 53 -0.62 10.80 -15.27
N TYR A 54 -0.79 9.98 -14.23
CA TYR A 54 -2.03 9.90 -13.46
C TYR A 54 -2.11 10.91 -12.30
N ALA A 55 -1.07 11.71 -12.03
CA ALA A 55 -1.11 12.71 -10.96
C ALA A 55 -2.26 13.72 -11.14
N ASP A 56 -2.52 14.13 -12.39
CA ASP A 56 -3.64 15.02 -12.73
C ASP A 56 -4.92 14.27 -13.14
N HIS A 57 -4.88 12.94 -13.18
CA HIS A 57 -5.99 12.11 -13.64
C HIS A 57 -7.00 11.86 -12.51
N ARG A 58 -8.01 12.73 -12.44
CA ARG A 58 -9.00 12.77 -11.35
C ARG A 58 -9.80 11.49 -11.13
N GLN A 59 -9.91 10.62 -12.14
CA GLN A 59 -10.74 9.42 -12.04
C GLN A 59 -10.03 8.21 -11.42
N LEU A 60 -8.69 8.18 -11.36
CA LEU A 60 -7.97 7.01 -10.84
C LEU A 60 -8.12 6.95 -9.33
N LYS A 61 -8.96 6.04 -8.81
CA LYS A 61 -9.27 5.94 -7.37
C LYS A 61 -8.57 4.78 -6.69
N LYS A 62 -8.22 3.75 -7.44
CA LYS A 62 -7.65 2.50 -6.90
C LYS A 62 -6.33 2.20 -7.58
N LEU A 63 -5.32 1.92 -6.77
CA LEU A 63 -4.02 1.47 -7.24
C LEU A 63 -3.63 0.20 -6.49
N HIS A 64 -3.22 -0.82 -7.24
CA HIS A 64 -2.64 -2.05 -6.71
C HIS A 64 -1.28 -2.26 -7.36
N ILE A 65 -0.22 -2.32 -6.57
CA ILE A 65 1.13 -2.59 -7.07
C ILE A 65 1.73 -3.80 -6.36
N VAL A 66 2.22 -4.75 -7.14
CA VAL A 66 2.93 -5.93 -6.66
C VAL A 66 4.40 -5.80 -7.02
N PHE A 67 5.27 -5.90 -6.02
CA PHE A 67 6.71 -5.76 -6.08
C PHE A 67 7.38 -7.09 -5.75
N HIS A 68 7.95 -7.75 -6.76
CA HIS A 68 8.66 -9.02 -6.55
C HIS A 68 10.14 -8.86 -6.17
N ASN A 69 10.84 -7.85 -6.70
CA ASN A 69 12.21 -7.44 -6.32
C ASN A 69 12.61 -6.11 -6.98
N PRO A 70 11.94 -5.01 -6.65
CA PRO A 70 12.24 -3.73 -7.28
C PRO A 70 13.55 -3.11 -6.74
N LYS A 71 14.61 -3.13 -7.55
CA LYS A 71 15.75 -2.23 -7.34
C LYS A 71 15.35 -0.73 -7.36
N CYS A 72 14.18 -0.41 -7.91
CA CYS A 72 13.66 0.94 -8.11
C CYS A 72 12.35 1.17 -7.31
N ILE A 73 12.22 0.55 -6.12
CA ILE A 73 10.99 0.71 -5.33
C ILE A 73 10.80 2.17 -4.91
N ASP A 74 11.89 2.87 -4.60
CA ASP A 74 11.86 4.22 -4.04
C ASP A 74 11.23 5.20 -5.03
N ASP A 75 11.68 5.20 -6.29
CA ASP A 75 11.11 6.05 -7.33
C ASP A 75 9.62 5.76 -7.60
N MET A 76 9.21 4.49 -7.49
CA MET A 76 7.82 4.08 -7.65
C MET A 76 6.96 4.53 -6.47
N LEU A 77 7.48 4.41 -5.25
CA LEU A 77 6.83 4.90 -4.03
C LEU A 77 6.67 6.41 -4.08
N ASP A 78 7.69 7.14 -4.52
CA ASP A 78 7.63 8.60 -4.71
C ASP A 78 6.61 8.99 -5.80
N ALA A 79 6.53 8.25 -6.90
CA ALA A 79 5.51 8.48 -7.92
C ALA A 79 4.09 8.30 -7.37
N ILE A 80 3.86 7.31 -6.51
CA ILE A 80 2.55 7.08 -5.86
C ILE A 80 2.15 8.28 -5.00
N LEU A 81 3.10 8.94 -4.32
CA LEU A 81 2.80 10.12 -3.50
C LEU A 81 2.21 11.29 -4.31
N HIS A 82 2.39 11.31 -5.63
CA HIS A 82 1.81 12.33 -6.49
C HIS A 82 0.34 12.04 -6.85
N LEU A 83 -0.19 10.86 -6.52
CA LEU A 83 -1.55 10.42 -6.84
C LEU A 83 -2.55 10.80 -5.73
N ARG A 84 -2.69 12.10 -5.47
CA ARG A 84 -3.46 12.67 -4.34
C ARG A 84 -4.95 12.32 -4.34
N GLN A 85 -5.47 11.87 -5.47
CA GLN A 85 -6.87 11.50 -5.67
C GLN A 85 -7.20 10.06 -5.24
N LEU A 86 -6.20 9.25 -4.89
CA LEU A 86 -6.40 7.84 -4.52
C LEU A 86 -7.27 7.69 -3.28
N GLU A 87 -8.19 6.74 -3.35
CA GLU A 87 -9.07 6.31 -2.27
C GLU A 87 -8.67 4.91 -1.77
N ARG A 88 -8.11 4.07 -2.63
CA ARG A 88 -7.60 2.74 -2.26
C ARG A 88 -6.20 2.50 -2.79
N LEU A 89 -5.31 2.05 -1.90
CA LEU A 89 -3.94 1.67 -2.24
C LEU A 89 -3.63 0.28 -1.68
N VAL A 90 -3.18 -0.61 -2.56
CA VAL A 90 -2.66 -1.93 -2.22
C VAL A 90 -1.21 -2.00 -2.67
N ILE A 91 -0.30 -2.27 -1.75
CA ILE A 91 1.12 -2.51 -2.05
C ILE A 91 1.48 -3.88 -1.53
N GLU A 92 1.96 -4.75 -2.41
CA GLU A 92 2.46 -6.06 -2.08
C GLU A 92 3.96 -6.14 -2.33
N CYS A 93 4.74 -6.43 -1.28
CA CYS A 93 6.19 -6.57 -1.36
C CYS A 93 6.63 -7.92 -0.83
N THR A 94 7.23 -8.74 -1.69
CA THR A 94 7.74 -10.06 -1.29
C THR A 94 9.11 -10.01 -0.61
N ASP A 95 9.85 -8.89 -0.77
CA ASP A 95 11.17 -8.66 -0.18
C ASP A 95 11.07 -7.83 1.11
N ASP A 96 11.80 -8.23 2.15
CA ASP A 96 11.92 -7.55 3.44
C ASP A 96 13.01 -6.47 3.49
N ARG A 97 13.86 -6.39 2.45
CA ARG A 97 14.95 -5.41 2.36
C ARG A 97 14.48 -3.95 2.29
N HIS A 98 13.23 -3.70 1.94
CA HIS A 98 12.69 -2.36 1.72
C HIS A 98 11.89 -1.80 2.90
N ASN A 99 12.07 -2.34 4.11
CA ASN A 99 11.27 -1.93 5.27
C ASN A 99 11.46 -0.45 5.61
N THR A 100 12.70 0.05 5.58
CA THR A 100 12.99 1.47 5.88
C THR A 100 12.32 2.39 4.87
N GLN A 101 12.38 2.06 3.59
CA GLN A 101 11.77 2.86 2.53
C GLN A 101 10.25 2.80 2.59
N MET A 102 9.67 1.65 2.92
CA MET A 102 8.23 1.53 3.18
C MET A 102 7.80 2.40 4.37
N GLN A 103 8.60 2.48 5.43
CA GLN A 103 8.28 3.35 6.58
C GLN A 103 8.29 4.83 6.20
N CYS A 104 9.32 5.29 5.50
CA CYS A 104 9.40 6.65 4.97
C CYS A 104 8.23 6.95 4.03
N PHE A 105 7.92 6.02 3.13
CA PHE A 105 6.80 6.12 2.21
C PHE A 105 5.47 6.27 2.95
N LEU A 106 5.19 5.48 3.99
CA LEU A 106 3.94 5.58 4.74
C LEU A 106 3.78 6.94 5.44
N VAL A 107 4.89 7.52 5.93
CA VAL A 107 4.89 8.88 6.49
C VAL A 107 4.62 9.93 5.40
N GLY A 108 5.20 9.77 4.20
CA GLY A 108 4.92 10.63 3.05
C GLY A 108 3.48 10.50 2.56
N LEU A 109 2.96 9.27 2.51
CA LEU A 109 1.62 8.93 2.06
C LEU A 109 0.56 9.64 2.90
N ALA A 110 0.76 9.66 4.22
CA ALA A 110 -0.12 10.35 5.16
C ALA A 110 -0.26 11.85 4.91
N LYS A 111 0.73 12.49 4.26
CA LYS A 111 0.71 13.92 3.91
C LYS A 111 0.17 14.18 2.51
N ALA A 112 0.35 13.23 1.60
CA ALA A 112 0.10 13.44 0.18
C ALA A 112 -1.27 12.92 -0.28
N CYS A 113 -1.74 11.80 0.27
CA CYS A 113 -2.94 11.10 -0.19
C CYS A 113 -4.09 11.21 0.82
N MET A 114 -4.52 12.42 1.14
CA MET A 114 -5.52 12.69 2.21
C MET A 114 -6.89 12.03 1.98
N LYS A 115 -7.21 11.65 0.74
CA LYS A 115 -8.48 11.00 0.36
C LYS A 115 -8.48 9.48 0.56
N LEU A 116 -7.35 8.91 1.01
CA LEU A 116 -7.19 7.48 1.14
C LEU A 116 -8.11 6.92 2.22
N SER A 117 -9.03 6.05 1.83
CA SER A 117 -9.98 5.39 2.72
C SER A 117 -9.64 3.93 3.02
N SER A 118 -8.84 3.30 2.16
CA SER A 118 -8.40 1.91 2.34
C SER A 118 -6.92 1.78 1.97
N LEU A 119 -6.12 1.30 2.91
CA LEU A 119 -4.69 1.05 2.74
C LEU A 119 -4.37 -0.41 3.05
N GLU A 120 -3.71 -1.08 2.13
CA GLU A 120 -3.30 -2.47 2.30
C GLU A 120 -1.82 -2.63 1.99
N ILE A 121 -1.05 -2.88 3.04
CA ILE A 121 0.40 -3.11 2.97
C ILE A 121 0.63 -4.58 3.19
N ARG A 122 0.90 -5.30 2.10
CA ARG A 122 1.22 -6.73 2.03
C ARG A 122 2.73 -6.95 1.99
N CYS A 123 3.41 -6.57 3.07
CA CYS A 123 4.86 -6.73 3.23
C CYS A 123 5.18 -7.80 4.28
N LYS A 124 6.41 -8.32 4.28
CA LYS A 124 6.83 -9.28 5.31
C LYS A 124 6.76 -8.68 6.73
N LYS A 125 7.21 -7.43 6.91
CA LYS A 125 7.30 -6.75 8.20
C LYS A 125 6.10 -5.83 8.44
N ALA A 126 5.76 -5.65 9.71
CA ALA A 126 4.78 -4.68 10.13
C ALA A 126 5.26 -3.23 9.90
N PRO A 127 4.35 -2.29 9.61
CA PRO A 127 4.63 -0.85 9.66
C PRO A 127 5.14 -0.44 11.05
N SER A 128 6.06 0.53 11.13
CA SER A 128 6.53 1.01 12.43
C SER A 128 5.45 1.79 13.18
N THR A 129 5.63 1.94 14.50
CA THR A 129 4.78 2.79 15.35
C THR A 129 4.68 4.22 14.81
N ASP A 130 5.80 4.78 14.31
CA ASP A 130 5.84 6.12 13.74
C ASP A 130 5.03 6.23 12.44
N SER A 131 5.14 5.23 11.55
CA SER A 131 4.33 5.17 10.33
C SER A 131 2.84 5.09 10.65
N VAL A 132 2.44 4.28 11.65
CA VAL A 132 1.04 4.19 12.09
C VAL A 132 0.56 5.51 12.71
N ASN A 133 1.39 6.16 13.53
CA ASN A 133 1.07 7.47 14.09
C ASN A 133 0.90 8.54 13.00
N ALA A 134 1.72 8.51 11.94
CA ALA A 134 1.57 9.42 10.81
C ALA A 134 0.21 9.26 10.11
N MET A 135 -0.31 8.03 10.01
CA MET A 135 -1.62 7.75 9.40
C MET A 135 -2.80 8.43 10.12
N LYS A 136 -2.61 8.99 11.33
CA LYS A 136 -3.63 9.83 11.98
C LYS A 136 -4.06 11.02 11.13
N GLN A 137 -3.18 11.49 10.24
CA GLN A 137 -3.46 12.58 9.30
C GLN A 137 -4.41 12.16 8.16
N LEU A 138 -4.59 10.86 7.91
CA LEU A 138 -5.53 10.34 6.92
C LEU A 138 -6.93 10.24 7.55
N GLU A 139 -7.64 11.36 7.61
CA GLU A 139 -8.96 11.47 8.25
C GLU A 139 -10.01 10.52 7.65
N HIS A 140 -9.85 10.17 6.37
CA HIS A 140 -10.78 9.28 5.66
C HIS A 140 -10.40 7.80 5.75
N LEU A 141 -9.29 7.43 6.39
CA LEU A 141 -8.81 6.04 6.44
C LEU A 141 -9.72 5.17 7.30
N VAL A 142 -10.57 4.36 6.66
CA VAL A 142 -11.53 3.46 7.32
C VAL A 142 -10.96 2.05 7.48
N GLU A 143 -10.15 1.60 6.51
CA GLU A 143 -9.62 0.24 6.46
C GLU A 143 -8.10 0.23 6.38
N PHE A 144 -7.47 -0.60 7.20
CA PHE A 144 -6.03 -0.80 7.18
C PHE A 144 -5.63 -2.28 7.28
N THR A 145 -4.88 -2.76 6.30
CA THR A 145 -4.39 -4.14 6.24
C THR A 145 -2.87 -4.17 6.35
N PHE A 146 -2.33 -4.96 7.28
CA PHE A 146 -0.89 -4.99 7.57
C PHE A 146 -0.41 -6.32 8.18
N SER A 147 0.90 -6.55 8.10
CA SER A 147 1.58 -7.71 8.71
C SER A 147 1.77 -7.51 10.20
N ILE A 148 1.60 -8.54 11.02
CA ILE A 148 1.92 -8.55 12.47
C ILE A 148 3.27 -9.24 12.75
N ARG A 149 4.05 -9.56 11.72
CA ARG A 149 5.39 -10.13 11.92
C ARG A 149 6.29 -9.08 12.58
N ASP A 150 7.12 -9.53 13.53
CA ASP A 150 8.08 -8.73 14.29
C ASP A 150 7.48 -7.65 15.22
N MET A 151 6.27 -7.87 15.75
CA MET A 151 5.54 -6.92 16.63
C MET A 151 5.29 -7.43 18.04
N ASP A 152 6.12 -8.36 18.51
CA ASP A 152 5.78 -9.28 19.60
C ASP A 152 5.61 -8.56 20.95
N ASP A 153 6.28 -7.42 21.13
CA ASP A 153 6.27 -6.61 22.36
C ASP A 153 6.14 -5.11 22.09
N ASN A 154 5.68 -4.71 20.90
CA ASN A 154 5.57 -3.29 20.57
C ASN A 154 4.24 -2.72 21.07
N ASP A 155 4.16 -2.45 22.37
CA ASP A 155 3.00 -1.80 23.00
C ASP A 155 2.69 -0.44 22.36
N GLY A 156 3.73 0.28 21.93
CA GLY A 156 3.59 1.53 21.20
C GLY A 156 2.81 1.36 19.89
N PHE A 157 3.03 0.27 19.16
CA PHE A 157 2.32 0.00 17.91
C PHE A 157 0.82 -0.22 18.14
N TRP A 158 0.47 -1.09 19.11
CA TRP A 158 -0.94 -1.35 19.42
C TRP A 158 -1.64 -0.12 19.97
N HIS A 159 -0.95 0.66 20.80
CA HIS A 159 -1.46 1.94 21.26
C HIS A 159 -1.68 2.91 20.09
N ALA A 160 -0.76 2.98 19.12
CA ALA A 160 -0.94 3.80 17.93
C ALA A 160 -2.19 3.38 17.14
N ILE A 161 -2.42 2.08 16.94
CA ILE A 161 -3.64 1.55 16.31
C ILE A 161 -4.90 1.93 17.10
N GLN A 162 -4.89 1.80 18.43
CA GLN A 162 -6.02 2.19 19.28
C GLN A 162 -6.41 3.66 19.07
N THR A 163 -5.42 4.54 18.95
CA THR A 163 -5.61 5.99 18.79
C THR A 163 -6.04 6.44 17.40
N LEU A 164 -6.08 5.55 16.40
CA LEU A 164 -6.63 5.84 15.07
C LEU A 164 -8.16 5.73 15.09
N SER A 165 -8.84 6.76 15.59
CA SER A 165 -10.29 6.78 15.78
C SER A 165 -11.10 6.69 14.48
N GLN A 166 -10.50 7.09 13.34
CA GLN A 166 -11.13 7.00 12.03
C GLN A 166 -11.23 5.55 11.52
N LEU A 167 -10.34 4.66 11.95
CA LEU A 167 -10.33 3.26 11.51
C LEU A 167 -11.57 2.54 12.03
N LYS A 168 -12.22 1.79 11.13
CA LYS A 168 -13.36 0.92 11.42
C LYS A 168 -13.07 -0.55 11.15
N CYS A 169 -12.06 -0.85 10.34
CA CYS A 169 -11.62 -2.21 10.10
C CYS A 169 -10.10 -2.30 10.04
N ILE A 170 -9.52 -3.28 10.73
CA ILE A 170 -8.15 -3.73 10.49
C ILE A 170 -8.11 -5.18 10.04
N HIS A 171 -7.26 -5.45 9.06
CA HIS A 171 -6.95 -6.80 8.62
C HIS A 171 -5.51 -7.13 8.98
N ILE A 172 -5.34 -8.20 9.76
CA ILE A 172 -4.06 -8.61 10.30
C ILE A 172 -3.66 -9.95 9.67
N TYR A 173 -2.43 -10.05 9.21
CA TYR A 173 -1.84 -11.30 8.72
C TYR A 173 -0.39 -11.47 9.21
N PRO A 174 0.16 -12.70 9.23
CA PRO A 174 -0.53 -13.97 9.15
C PRO A 174 -1.15 -14.37 10.50
N ALA A 175 -2.32 -15.02 10.48
CA ALA A 175 -3.07 -15.43 11.68
C ALA A 175 -2.35 -16.44 12.60
N LYS A 176 -1.25 -17.05 12.15
CA LYS A 176 -0.54 -18.10 12.89
C LYS A 176 0.31 -17.58 14.05
N THR A 177 0.38 -16.26 14.24
CA THR A 177 1.16 -15.71 15.34
C THR A 177 0.44 -15.95 16.66
N THR A 178 1.15 -16.46 17.68
CA THR A 178 0.78 -16.56 19.11
C THR A 178 0.39 -15.21 19.77
N LYS A 179 0.22 -14.17 18.95
CA LYS A 179 0.18 -12.74 19.24
C LYS A 179 -1.24 -12.18 19.32
N LEU A 180 -2.26 -13.05 19.32
CA LEU A 180 -3.67 -12.65 19.45
C LEU A 180 -4.02 -12.13 20.85
N HIS A 181 -3.16 -12.33 21.85
CA HIS A 181 -3.39 -11.85 23.22
C HIS A 181 -3.53 -10.32 23.30
N ARG A 182 -2.89 -9.56 22.40
CA ARG A 182 -3.02 -8.09 22.30
C ARG A 182 -4.33 -7.63 21.63
N LEU A 183 -5.06 -8.54 20.98
CA LEU A 183 -6.36 -8.19 20.38
C LEU A 183 -7.46 -8.03 21.44
N ALA A 184 -7.37 -8.73 22.56
CA ALA A 184 -8.37 -8.60 23.62
C ALA A 184 -8.37 -7.19 24.24
N PRO A 185 -7.22 -6.60 24.65
CA PRO A 185 -7.15 -5.20 25.04
C PRO A 185 -7.61 -4.24 23.94
N LEU A 186 -7.19 -4.45 22.68
CA LEU A 186 -7.62 -3.62 21.56
C LEU A 186 -9.15 -3.61 21.41
N HIS A 187 -9.79 -4.78 21.47
CA HIS A 187 -11.24 -4.89 21.34
C HIS A 187 -11.99 -4.28 22.53
N LYS A 188 -11.42 -4.37 23.74
CA LYS A 188 -11.98 -3.73 24.93
C LYS A 188 -11.98 -2.20 24.81
N GLU A 189 -10.88 -1.61 24.34
CA GLU A 189 -10.73 -0.16 24.20
C GLU A 189 -11.43 0.39 22.94
N ARG A 190 -11.54 -0.42 21.89
CA ARG A 190 -12.16 -0.07 20.60
C ARG A 190 -13.18 -1.13 20.17
N PRO A 191 -14.33 -1.23 20.86
CA PRO A 191 -15.37 -2.19 20.48
C PRO A 191 -16.02 -1.87 19.13
N ASP A 192 -15.85 -0.64 18.63
CA ASP A 192 -16.28 -0.20 17.30
C ASP A 192 -15.37 -0.72 16.17
N LEU A 193 -14.14 -1.13 16.50
CA LEU A 193 -13.15 -1.56 15.52
C LEU A 193 -13.31 -3.03 15.17
N LYS A 194 -13.61 -3.33 13.91
CA LYS A 194 -13.63 -4.69 13.39
C LYS A 194 -12.20 -5.18 13.19
N VAL A 195 -11.86 -6.31 13.79
CA VAL A 195 -10.55 -6.97 13.61
C VAL A 195 -10.75 -8.27 12.83
N VAL A 196 -10.11 -8.35 11.66
CA VAL A 196 -10.13 -9.55 10.80
C VAL A 196 -8.74 -10.15 10.77
N VAL A 197 -8.60 -11.41 11.18
CA VAL A 197 -7.31 -12.10 11.22
C VAL A 197 -7.24 -13.15 10.10
N ASN A 198 -6.33 -12.97 9.16
CA ASN A 198 -6.21 -13.79 7.96
C ASN A 198 -4.98 -14.70 8.02
N ARG A 199 -5.14 -15.99 7.71
CA ARG A 199 -4.04 -16.98 7.73
C ARG A 199 -3.01 -16.74 6.65
N ARG A 200 -3.43 -16.21 5.52
CA ARG A 200 -2.62 -15.90 4.33
C ARG A 200 -3.21 -14.66 3.67
N PHE A 201 -2.42 -14.05 2.78
CA PHE A 201 -2.98 -13.16 1.78
C PHE A 201 -3.96 -13.97 0.92
N ALA A 202 -5.17 -13.43 0.74
CA ALA A 202 -6.13 -13.91 -0.23
C ALA A 202 -5.96 -13.13 -1.55
#